data_AF-A0A0B8NK16-F1
#
_entry.id   AF-A0A0B8NK16-F1
#
_cell.length_a   1.000
_cell.length_b   1.000
_cell.length_c   1.000
_cell.angle_alpha   90.00
_cell.angle_beta   90.00
_cell.angle_gamma   90.00
#
_symmetry.space_group_name_H-M   'P 1'
#
loop_
_entity.id
_entity.type
_entity.pdbx_description
1 polymer ?
#
loop_
_entity_poly.entity_id
_entity_poly.type
_entity_poly.pdbx_seq_one_letter_code
_entity_poly.pdbx_strand_id
1 'polypeptide(L)'
;MEALRQFKQTCILRIAAADIAGVLPVMKVSDHLTYLAEAIVEQVVNQAWSQMKAKYGEPNHLNEGKGFAVLGYGKVGGWELGYNSDLDVVFVHDCPTSSITDGEKCIDGRQFYLRLAQRIIHLFSTRTASGILYEVDTRLRPSGASADGEPYRGIRGVSTD
;
A
#
# COMPACT_ATOMS: atom_id res chain seq x y z
N MET A 1 -2.49 13.83 -4.58
CA MET A 1 -2.02 12.74 -5.46
C MET A 1 -0.91 13.17 -6.40
N GLU A 2 -0.99 14.37 -6.98
CA GLU A 2 0.08 14.92 -7.83
C GLU A 2 1.40 15.10 -7.07
N ALA A 3 1.37 15.73 -5.89
CA ALA A 3 2.58 15.97 -5.08
C ALA A 3 3.38 14.70 -4.76
N LEU A 4 2.71 13.58 -4.44
CA LEU A 4 3.36 12.28 -4.19
C LEU A 4 4.10 11.75 -5.42
N ARG A 5 3.55 11.98 -6.63
CA ARG A 5 4.19 11.55 -7.88
C ARG A 5 5.39 12.43 -8.20
N GLN A 6 5.26 13.74 -8.03
CA GLN A 6 6.37 14.68 -8.19
C GLN A 6 7.49 14.37 -7.19
N PHE A 7 7.15 14.03 -5.95
CA PHE A 7 8.10 13.56 -4.94
C PHE A 7 8.83 12.29 -5.40
N LYS A 8 8.08 11.25 -5.82
CA LYS A 8 8.68 10.02 -6.37
C LYS A 8 9.67 10.33 -7.50
N GLN A 9 9.25 11.11 -8.50
CA GLN A 9 10.08 11.44 -9.66
C GLN A 9 11.34 12.21 -9.25
N THR A 10 11.20 13.15 -8.32
CA THR A 10 12.34 13.93 -7.78
C THR A 10 13.34 13.02 -7.07
N CYS A 11 12.86 12.10 -6.22
CA CYS A 11 13.73 11.16 -5.52
C CYS A 11 14.41 10.18 -6.48
N ILE A 12 13.68 9.62 -7.45
CA ILE A 12 14.25 8.75 -8.48
C ILE A 12 15.35 9.47 -9.26
N LEU A 13 15.10 10.71 -9.70
CA LEU A 13 16.09 11.51 -10.41
C LEU A 13 17.35 11.72 -9.57
N ARG A 14 17.19 12.03 -8.27
CA ARG A 14 18.32 12.20 -7.35
C ARG A 14 19.12 10.91 -7.15
N ILE A 15 18.45 9.78 -6.99
CA ILE A 15 19.10 8.47 -6.83
C ILE A 15 19.87 8.12 -8.11
N ALA A 16 19.24 8.27 -9.28
CA ALA A 16 19.87 8.00 -10.57
C ALA A 16 21.06 8.94 -10.85
N ALA A 17 20.94 10.23 -10.51
CA ALA A 17 22.05 11.17 -10.67
C ALA A 17 23.23 10.82 -9.76
N ALA A 18 22.98 10.40 -8.52
CA ALA A 18 24.04 10.01 -7.59
C ALA A 18 24.73 8.70 -8.00
N ASP A 19 23.97 7.75 -8.56
CA ASP A 19 24.45 6.50 -9.14
C ASP A 19 25.37 6.76 -10.35
N ILE A 20 24.88 7.53 -11.34
CA ILE A 20 25.66 7.90 -12.55
C ILE A 20 26.91 8.71 -12.20
N ALA A 21 26.83 9.61 -11.22
CA ALA A 21 27.97 10.40 -10.76
C ALA A 21 28.99 9.59 -9.92
N GLY A 22 28.70 8.33 -9.60
CA GLY A 22 29.55 7.48 -8.76
C GLY A 22 29.60 7.91 -7.28
N VAL A 23 28.68 8.78 -6.86
CA VAL A 23 28.56 9.25 -5.46
C VAL A 23 27.83 8.22 -4.61
N LEU A 24 26.86 7.51 -5.20
CA LEU A 24 26.13 6.43 -4.56
C LEU A 24 26.65 5.08 -5.09
N PRO A 25 27.16 4.18 -4.24
CA PRO A 25 27.53 2.84 -4.67
C PRO A 25 26.31 2.10 -5.23
N VAL A 26 26.46 1.41 -6.36
CA VAL A 26 25.37 0.65 -7.01
C VAL A 26 24.67 -0.32 -6.04
N MET A 27 25.44 -0.92 -5.13
CA MET A 27 24.94 -1.84 -4.09
C MET A 27 23.96 -1.17 -3.10
N LYS A 28 23.89 0.16 -3.07
CA LYS A 28 23.00 0.94 -2.21
C LYS A 28 21.80 1.52 -2.96
N VAL A 29 21.76 1.43 -4.28
CA VAL A 29 20.65 1.97 -5.08
C VAL A 29 19.33 1.30 -4.69
N SER A 30 19.32 -0.03 -4.58
CA SER A 30 18.12 -0.78 -4.18
C SER A 30 17.63 -0.44 -2.78
N ASP A 31 18.55 -0.20 -1.83
CA ASP A 31 18.21 0.27 -0.48
C ASP A 31 17.44 1.59 -0.56
N HIS A 32 17.97 2.58 -1.29
CA HIS A 32 17.33 3.90 -1.45
C HIS A 32 15.97 3.82 -2.14
N LEU A 33 15.84 2.96 -3.15
CA LEU A 33 14.57 2.75 -3.85
C LEU A 33 13.54 2.04 -2.95
N THR A 34 13.98 1.12 -2.08
CA THR A 34 13.14 0.45 -1.09
C THR A 34 12.64 1.42 -0.02
N TYR A 35 13.53 2.24 0.55
CA TYR A 35 13.13 3.30 1.48
C TYR A 35 12.14 4.29 0.87
N LEU A 36 12.33 4.67 -0.40
CA LEU A 36 11.41 5.53 -1.11
C LEU A 36 10.02 4.86 -1.26
N ALA A 37 9.99 3.58 -1.63
CA ALA A 37 8.75 2.83 -1.78
C ALA A 37 8.00 2.72 -0.45
N GLU A 38 8.69 2.40 0.65
CA GLU A 38 8.10 2.31 1.99
C GLU A 38 7.47 3.63 2.44
N ALA A 39 8.19 4.74 2.30
CA ALA A 39 7.68 6.08 2.65
C ALA A 39 6.44 6.45 1.83
N ILE A 40 6.41 6.09 0.54
CA ILE A 40 5.25 6.32 -0.32
C ILE A 40 4.07 5.42 0.11
N VAL A 41 4.31 4.14 0.40
CA VAL A 41 3.28 3.21 0.89
C VAL A 41 2.66 3.72 2.18
N GLU A 42 3.47 4.12 3.14
CA GLU A 42 3.01 4.69 4.41
C GLU A 42 2.08 5.89 4.16
N GLN A 43 2.51 6.82 3.30
CA GLN A 43 1.72 8.02 3.03
C GLN A 43 0.44 7.73 2.26
N VAL A 44 0.44 6.76 1.33
CA VAL A 44 -0.77 6.32 0.63
C VAL A 44 -1.74 5.66 1.61
N VAL A 45 -1.27 4.82 2.54
CA VAL A 45 -2.10 4.21 3.59
C VAL A 45 -2.69 5.29 4.49
N ASN A 46 -1.90 6.28 4.93
CA ASN A 46 -2.38 7.42 5.72
C ASN A 46 -3.50 8.19 5.00
N GLN A 47 -3.29 8.48 3.71
CA GLN A 47 -4.26 9.21 2.91
C GLN A 47 -5.55 8.40 2.67
N ALA A 48 -5.44 7.12 2.34
CA ALA A 48 -6.58 6.23 2.17
C ALA A 48 -7.37 6.09 3.48
N TRP A 49 -6.67 5.92 4.61
CA TRP A 49 -7.28 5.84 5.94
C TRP A 49 -8.10 7.07 6.26
N SER A 50 -7.53 8.26 6.10
CA SER A 50 -8.22 9.53 6.35
C SER A 50 -9.51 9.66 5.53
N GLN A 51 -9.47 9.25 4.26
CA GLN A 51 -10.64 9.28 3.37
C GLN A 51 -11.72 8.27 3.77
N MET A 52 -11.34 7.10 4.27
CA MET A 52 -12.29 6.09 4.76
C MET A 52 -12.89 6.51 6.10
N LYS A 53 -12.06 6.98 7.04
CA LYS A 53 -12.48 7.53 8.33
C LYS A 53 -13.50 8.65 8.15
N ALA A 54 -13.23 9.61 7.26
CA ALA A 54 -14.15 10.72 7.01
C ALA A 54 -15.54 10.30 6.51
N LYS A 55 -15.66 9.11 5.90
CA LYS A 55 -16.91 8.64 5.28
C LYS A 55 -17.66 7.61 6.12
N TYR A 56 -16.94 6.73 6.81
CA TYR A 56 -17.53 5.59 7.52
C TYR A 56 -17.22 5.60 9.03
N GLY A 57 -16.38 6.50 9.51
CA GLY A 57 -15.78 6.43 10.84
C GLY A 57 -14.66 5.40 10.91
N GLU A 58 -14.29 5.01 12.12
CA GLU A 58 -13.29 3.97 12.39
C GLU A 58 -13.98 2.67 12.83
N PRO A 59 -13.41 1.50 12.50
CA PRO A 59 -13.83 0.24 13.09
C PRO A 59 -13.75 0.27 14.63
N ASN A 60 -14.84 -0.08 15.29
CA ASN A 60 -15.00 0.02 16.75
C ASN A 60 -14.12 -0.93 17.59
N HIS A 61 -13.39 -1.86 16.97
CA HIS A 61 -12.45 -2.74 17.67
C HIS A 61 -11.07 -2.10 17.88
N LEU A 62 -10.82 -0.93 17.29
CA LEU A 62 -9.52 -0.28 17.35
C LEU A 62 -9.30 0.36 18.72
N ASN A 63 -8.23 -0.04 19.38
CA ASN A 63 -7.72 0.61 20.59
C ASN A 63 -6.52 1.51 20.26
N GLU A 64 -5.54 0.97 19.53
CA GLU A 64 -4.34 1.68 19.08
C GLU A 64 -4.04 1.31 17.62
N GLY A 65 -3.47 2.25 16.87
CA GLY A 65 -3.11 2.02 15.46
C GLY A 65 -4.33 1.84 14.54
N LYS A 66 -4.12 1.11 13.44
CA LYS A 66 -5.11 0.97 12.35
C LYS A 66 -5.66 -0.44 12.17
N GLY A 67 -5.17 -1.45 12.90
CA GLY A 67 -5.55 -2.86 12.68
C GLY A 67 -5.33 -3.34 11.23
N PHE A 68 -4.39 -2.74 10.51
CA PHE A 68 -4.13 -2.95 9.09
C PHE A 68 -2.65 -2.88 8.80
N ALA A 69 -2.14 -3.84 8.00
CA ALA A 69 -0.76 -3.85 7.55
C ALA A 69 -0.63 -4.16 6.06
N VAL A 70 0.45 -3.64 5.49
CA VAL A 70 0.88 -3.90 4.11
C VAL A 70 2.17 -4.72 4.17
N LEU A 71 2.16 -5.92 3.61
CA LEU A 71 3.30 -6.83 3.58
C LEU A 71 3.94 -6.76 2.20
N GLY A 72 5.21 -6.38 2.13
CA GLY A 72 6.02 -6.38 0.91
C GLY A 72 6.53 -7.79 0.59
N TYR A 73 6.29 -8.23 -0.64
CA TYR A 73 6.80 -9.48 -1.21
C TYR A 73 7.77 -9.18 -2.35
N GLY A 74 8.29 -10.24 -2.98
CA GLY A 74 9.14 -10.12 -4.17
C GLY A 74 10.32 -9.18 -3.94
N LYS A 75 10.52 -8.23 -4.87
CA LYS A 75 11.63 -7.28 -4.82
C LYS A 75 11.52 -6.29 -3.66
N VAL A 76 10.30 -5.94 -3.24
CA VAL A 76 10.08 -5.08 -2.07
C VAL A 76 10.55 -5.80 -0.81
N GLY A 77 10.08 -7.04 -0.60
CA GLY A 77 10.44 -7.83 0.57
C GLY A 77 11.92 -8.26 0.60
N GLY A 78 12.54 -8.40 -0.58
CA GLY A 78 13.94 -8.77 -0.74
C GLY A 78 14.93 -7.61 -0.73
N TRP A 79 14.47 -6.35 -0.64
CA TRP A 79 15.33 -5.14 -0.74
C TRP A 79 16.05 -5.01 -2.09
N GLU A 80 15.39 -5.43 -3.17
CA GLU A 80 15.95 -5.51 -4.52
C GLU A 80 15.15 -4.65 -5.52
N LEU A 81 14.57 -3.53 -5.06
CA LEU A 81 13.86 -2.63 -5.95
C LEU A 81 14.80 -1.94 -6.95
N GLY A 82 14.51 -2.12 -8.24
CA GLY A 82 15.01 -1.28 -9.33
C GLY A 82 14.04 -0.14 -9.69
N TYR A 83 14.51 0.81 -10.50
CA TYR A 83 13.79 2.06 -10.84
C TYR A 83 12.35 1.88 -11.37
N ASN A 84 12.11 0.79 -12.11
CA ASN A 84 10.82 0.48 -12.73
C ASN A 84 10.14 -0.74 -12.10
N SER A 85 10.46 -1.07 -10.85
CA SER A 85 9.88 -2.24 -10.19
C SER A 85 8.43 -2.01 -9.77
N ASP A 86 7.63 -3.06 -9.91
CA ASP A 86 6.29 -3.14 -9.34
C ASP A 86 6.37 -3.37 -7.83
N LEU A 87 5.30 -3.01 -7.11
CA LEU A 87 5.16 -3.30 -5.68
C LEU A 87 4.31 -4.56 -5.50
N ASP A 88 4.98 -5.67 -5.23
CA ASP A 88 4.35 -6.92 -4.79
C ASP A 88 3.90 -6.76 -3.33
N VAL A 89 2.59 -6.65 -3.08
CA VAL A 89 2.08 -6.43 -1.72
C VAL A 89 0.86 -7.27 -1.38
N VAL A 90 0.74 -7.60 -0.10
CA VAL A 90 -0.44 -8.25 0.50
C VAL A 90 -0.98 -7.39 1.63
N PHE A 91 -2.30 -7.24 1.70
CA PHE A 91 -2.99 -6.50 2.75
C PHE A 91 -3.55 -7.45 3.79
N VAL A 92 -3.34 -7.15 5.07
CA VAL A 92 -3.86 -7.92 6.20
C VAL A 92 -4.54 -7.00 7.21
N HIS A 93 -5.54 -7.52 7.91
CA HIS A 93 -6.21 -6.83 9.03
C HIS A 93 -6.42 -7.80 10.19
N ASP A 94 -6.67 -7.30 11.40
CA ASP A 94 -7.01 -8.12 12.58
C ASP A 94 -8.49 -7.97 13.00
N CYS A 95 -9.32 -7.40 12.12
CA CYS A 95 -10.74 -7.14 12.35
C CYS A 95 -11.56 -8.37 12.80
N PRO A 96 -12.18 -8.32 14.00
CA PRO A 96 -13.21 -9.28 14.41
C PRO A 96 -14.42 -9.27 13.48
N THR A 97 -15.12 -10.40 13.38
CA THR A 97 -16.37 -10.55 12.58
C THR A 97 -17.50 -9.65 13.08
N SER A 98 -17.52 -9.29 14.36
CA SER A 98 -18.57 -8.47 14.98
C SER A 98 -18.29 -6.97 14.91
N SER A 99 -17.14 -6.55 14.38
CA SER A 99 -16.77 -5.14 14.35
C SER A 99 -17.54 -4.37 13.28
N ILE A 100 -17.95 -3.15 13.62
CA ILE A 100 -18.63 -2.20 12.75
C ILE A 100 -17.94 -0.84 12.84
N THR A 101 -18.13 0.01 11.85
CA THR A 101 -17.61 1.38 11.88
C THR A 101 -18.53 2.34 12.62
N ASP A 102 -17.96 3.40 13.22
CA ASP A 102 -18.65 4.33 14.12
C ASP A 102 -19.13 5.65 13.48
N GLY A 103 -19.00 5.82 12.16
CA GLY A 103 -19.40 7.03 11.45
C GLY A 103 -20.88 7.05 11.03
N GLU A 104 -21.30 8.16 10.41
CA GLU A 104 -22.69 8.38 9.97
C GLU A 104 -23.22 7.25 9.08
N LYS A 105 -22.36 6.74 8.19
CA LYS A 105 -22.63 5.55 7.39
C LYS A 105 -21.90 4.34 7.97
N CYS A 106 -22.54 3.67 8.91
CA CYS A 106 -22.04 2.45 9.51
C CYS A 106 -21.93 1.30 8.48
N ILE A 107 -20.80 0.61 8.47
CA ILE A 107 -20.55 -0.59 7.66
C ILE A 107 -19.84 -1.66 8.50
N ASP A 108 -19.84 -2.89 8.00
CA ASP A 108 -19.04 -3.99 8.56
C ASP A 108 -17.54 -3.64 8.55
N GLY A 109 -16.83 -3.97 9.63
CA GLY A 109 -15.41 -3.64 9.80
C GLY A 109 -14.50 -4.31 8.77
N ARG A 110 -14.79 -5.56 8.37
CA ARG A 110 -14.03 -6.22 7.29
C ARG A 110 -14.30 -5.55 5.95
N GLN A 111 -15.54 -5.11 5.72
CA GLN A 111 -15.89 -4.31 4.54
C GLN A 111 -15.17 -2.95 4.54
N PHE A 112 -14.92 -2.34 5.70
CA PHE A 112 -14.11 -1.12 5.79
C PHE A 112 -12.69 -1.36 5.29
N TYR A 113 -12.00 -2.39 5.79
CA TYR A 113 -10.64 -2.72 5.33
C TYR A 113 -10.61 -3.12 3.85
N LEU A 114 -11.66 -3.82 3.37
CA LEU A 114 -11.83 -4.13 1.95
C LEU A 114 -11.79 -2.87 1.07
N ARG A 115 -12.58 -1.87 1.46
CA ARG A 115 -12.64 -0.57 0.78
C ARG A 115 -11.34 0.22 0.95
N LEU A 116 -10.66 0.08 2.09
CA LEU A 116 -9.36 0.70 2.33
C LEU A 116 -8.30 0.17 1.35
N ALA A 117 -8.17 -1.16 1.19
CA ALA A 117 -7.20 -1.71 0.24
C ALA A 117 -7.55 -1.36 -1.22
N GLN A 118 -8.83 -1.42 -1.59
CA GLN A 118 -9.32 -0.91 -2.88
C GLN A 118 -8.87 0.53 -3.12
N ARG A 119 -9.02 1.37 -2.09
CA ARG A 119 -8.64 2.77 -2.17
C ARG A 119 -7.13 2.93 -2.32
N ILE A 120 -6.33 2.18 -1.55
CA ILE A 120 -4.86 2.18 -1.66
C ILE A 120 -4.43 1.83 -3.09
N ILE A 121 -4.92 0.70 -3.63
CA ILE A 121 -4.62 0.25 -5.01
C ILE A 121 -4.98 1.35 -6.01
N HIS A 122 -6.16 1.96 -5.86
CA HIS A 122 -6.59 3.06 -6.73
C HIS A 122 -5.67 4.28 -6.64
N LEU A 123 -5.24 4.69 -5.44
CA LEU A 123 -4.34 5.82 -5.26
C LEU A 123 -2.97 5.59 -5.94
N PHE A 124 -2.49 4.34 -5.92
CA PHE A 124 -1.27 3.95 -6.63
C PHE A 124 -1.42 4.01 -8.16
N SER A 125 -2.48 3.39 -8.69
CA SER A 125 -2.67 3.17 -10.13
C SER A 125 -3.31 4.34 -10.88
N THR A 126 -3.95 5.28 -10.19
CA THR A 126 -4.58 6.44 -10.83
C THR A 126 -3.57 7.22 -11.66
N ARG A 127 -3.89 7.53 -12.91
CA ARG A 127 -3.03 8.35 -13.77
C ARG A 127 -3.31 9.83 -13.54
N THR A 128 -2.25 10.61 -13.41
CA THR A 128 -2.27 12.08 -13.30
C THR A 128 -1.34 12.68 -14.35
N ALA A 129 -1.13 14.00 -14.34
CA ALA A 129 -0.17 14.66 -15.22
C ALA A 129 1.26 14.12 -15.02
N SER A 130 1.64 13.77 -13.78
CA SER A 130 2.93 13.13 -13.47
C SER A 130 2.91 11.59 -13.57
N GLY A 131 1.95 10.99 -14.28
CA GLY A 131 1.84 9.54 -14.46
C GLY A 131 1.18 8.83 -13.27
N ILE A 132 1.62 7.60 -12.97
CA ILE A 132 1.16 6.77 -11.85
C ILE A 132 2.19 6.77 -10.71
N LEU A 133 1.81 6.31 -9.51
CA LEU A 133 2.76 6.15 -8.41
C LEU A 133 3.58 4.87 -8.60
N TYR A 134 2.96 3.71 -8.49
CA TYR A 134 3.56 2.41 -8.76
C TYR A 134 2.49 1.50 -9.34
N GLU A 135 2.90 0.55 -10.17
CA GLU A 135 2.08 -0.63 -10.41
C GLU A 135 2.10 -1.49 -9.14
N VAL A 136 0.95 -2.02 -8.77
CA VAL A 136 0.79 -2.81 -7.54
C VAL A 136 0.32 -4.20 -7.94
N ASP A 137 1.11 -5.21 -7.59
CA ASP A 137 0.77 -6.60 -7.82
C ASP A 137 0.32 -7.26 -6.51
N THR A 138 -0.93 -7.75 -6.50
CA THR A 138 -1.53 -8.46 -5.36
C THR A 138 -1.76 -9.95 -5.63
N ARG A 139 -1.14 -10.49 -6.69
CA ARG A 139 -1.31 -11.89 -7.13
C ARG A 139 -0.66 -12.90 -6.19
N LEU A 140 0.40 -12.52 -5.45
CA LEU A 140 1.12 -13.37 -4.50
C LEU A 140 0.36 -13.67 -3.19
N ARG A 141 -0.93 -13.31 -3.10
CA ARG A 141 -1.79 -13.74 -1.99
C ARG A 141 -1.86 -15.28 -1.90
N PRO A 142 -2.01 -15.88 -0.69
CA PRO A 142 -1.95 -17.34 -0.47
C PRO A 142 -2.93 -18.19 -1.32
N SER A 143 -3.95 -17.58 -1.90
CA SER A 143 -4.95 -18.24 -2.78
C SER A 143 -4.70 -17.98 -4.28
N GLY A 144 -3.46 -17.67 -4.67
CA GLY A 144 -3.03 -17.15 -5.98
C GLY A 144 -3.94 -17.51 -7.17
N ALA A 145 -4.39 -16.48 -7.90
CA ALA A 145 -5.24 -16.52 -9.11
C ALA A 145 -6.55 -17.36 -9.10
N SER A 146 -6.76 -18.25 -8.14
CA SER A 146 -7.87 -19.22 -8.10
C SER A 146 -9.06 -18.77 -7.24
N ALA A 147 -9.09 -17.49 -6.83
CA ALA A 147 -10.31 -16.87 -6.33
C ALA A 147 -10.99 -16.13 -7.49
N ASP A 148 -12.06 -16.72 -8.01
CA ASP A 148 -12.99 -16.21 -9.01
C ASP A 148 -13.03 -14.67 -9.07
N GLY A 149 -12.49 -14.09 -10.16
CA GLY A 149 -12.87 -12.80 -10.76
C GLY A 149 -12.93 -11.52 -9.90
N GLU A 150 -12.74 -11.59 -8.60
CA GLU A 150 -13.04 -10.53 -7.63
C GLU A 150 -11.72 -10.06 -7.01
N PRO A 151 -11.12 -8.95 -7.51
CA PRO A 151 -9.77 -8.51 -7.14
C PRO A 151 -9.60 -8.09 -5.67
N TYR A 152 -10.66 -8.22 -4.85
CA TYR A 152 -10.72 -7.64 -3.51
C TYR A 152 -10.88 -8.67 -2.39
N ARG A 153 -11.19 -9.93 -2.67
CA ARG A 153 -11.47 -10.96 -1.63
C ARG A 153 -10.24 -11.42 -0.80
N GLY A 154 -9.10 -10.75 -0.95
CA GLY A 154 -7.79 -11.17 -0.44
C GLY A 154 -7.30 -10.50 0.85
N ILE A 155 -8.09 -9.64 1.51
CA ILE A 155 -7.69 -9.13 2.83
C ILE A 155 -8.05 -10.16 3.87
N ARG A 156 -7.04 -10.74 4.51
CA ARG A 156 -7.24 -11.78 5.52
C ARG A 156 -7.24 -11.17 6.91
N GLY A 157 -8.19 -11.63 7.73
CA GLY A 157 -8.11 -11.56 9.18
C GLY A 157 -6.90 -12.35 9.67
N VAL A 158 -6.04 -11.75 10.48
CA VAL A 158 -5.09 -12.50 11.30
C VAL A 158 -5.91 -13.24 12.35
N SER A 159 -6.00 -14.58 12.26
CA SER A 159 -6.64 -15.39 13.30
C SER A 159 -5.74 -15.35 14.52
N THR A 160 -6.14 -14.64 15.57
CA THR A 160 -5.56 -14.81 16.90
C THR A 160 -6.38 -15.91 17.59
N ASP A 161 -6.05 -17.16 17.30
CA ASP A 161 -6.39 -18.31 18.14
C ASP A 161 -5.24 -18.58 19.12
#